data_AF-A0A7S1T9L0-F1
#
_entry.id   AF-A0A7S1T9L0-F1
#
_cell.length_a   1.000
_cell.length_b   1.000
_cell.length_c   1.000
_cell.angle_alpha   90.00
_cell.angle_beta   90.00
_cell.angle_gamma   90.00
#
_symmetry.space_group_name_H-M   'P 1'
#
loop_
_entity.id
_entity.type
_entity.pdbx_description
1 polymer ?
#
loop_
_entity_poly.entity_id
_entity_poly.type
_entity_poly.pdbx_seq_one_letter_code
_entity_poly.pdbx_strand_id
1 'polypeptide(L)'
;GNGGLVKEEETASYYGSFGRPEEQRVKWHKYNLKVKQVNVREEVSTKGKEKQARARSARAMRVVEQRHADSASSHMFQHSLHDVKSSRPFFQLPGPERRVYKATKAPPRKKKTPPWSVHDSIFVRRLRQCDAKDFVDNAKVLDRAHAADWERVVKKDRFRNFIARKDKSLLDAAALADELRQVKEALWHNLEPIRSAFYYYSMIGASVGESAFSMSLNSWTSFTNECSILEPSKSSPVSQTALDTLFITVNFEDDKQSEESKENDDLALMRFEWYEIIVRTAVMKYGDGRETTDISDAVSMLVERNIQPNLPPLAISSPNDFRLQRLYTFEVDQMFQAHLPFLEAMYNVYRVDNITNYFWMQHWFKLLGDCNLIGSHTGNK
;
A
#
# COMPACT_ATOMS: atom_id res chain seq x y z
N GLY A 1 -45.70 58.76 61.58
CA GLY A 1 -44.33 58.61 61.04
C GLY A 1 -43.99 57.14 61.09
N ASN A 2 -43.78 56.56 59.91
CA ASN A 2 -43.86 55.13 59.62
C ASN A 2 -42.81 54.25 60.33
N GLY A 3 -43.31 53.18 60.95
CA GLY A 3 -42.59 51.94 61.22
C GLY A 3 -43.61 50.81 61.18
N GLY A 4 -43.49 49.91 60.20
CA GLY A 4 -44.45 48.84 60.00
C GLY A 4 -44.05 47.92 58.84
N LEU A 5 -43.70 46.69 59.21
CA LEU A 5 -43.45 45.53 58.34
C LEU A 5 -44.65 45.24 57.43
N VAL A 6 -44.41 45.09 56.12
CA VAL A 6 -45.27 44.34 55.19
C VAL A 6 -44.40 43.54 54.21
N LYS A 7 -44.89 42.33 53.92
CA LYS A 7 -44.35 41.22 53.11
C LYS A 7 -44.36 41.51 51.61
N GLU A 8 -43.48 40.82 50.88
CA GLU A 8 -43.59 40.28 49.50
C GLU A 8 -42.20 39.71 49.14
N GLU A 9 -41.96 38.64 48.38
CA GLU A 9 -42.70 37.51 47.85
C GLU A 9 -41.58 36.51 47.45
N GLU A 10 -41.78 35.20 47.66
CA GLU A 10 -40.80 34.16 47.30
C GLU A 10 -40.56 34.15 45.79
N THR A 11 -39.33 34.50 45.39
CA THR A 11 -38.84 34.25 44.04
C THR A 11 -38.50 32.76 43.90
N ALA A 12 -39.29 32.07 43.09
CA ALA A 12 -39.06 30.67 42.71
C ALA A 12 -37.71 30.50 42.01
N SER A 13 -36.72 29.98 42.73
CA SER A 13 -35.46 29.51 42.16
C SER A 13 -35.65 28.08 41.63
N TYR A 14 -35.71 27.96 40.30
CA TYR A 14 -35.76 26.70 39.58
C TYR A 14 -34.38 26.02 39.63
N TYR A 15 -34.14 25.22 40.69
CA TYR A 15 -33.01 24.29 40.74
C TYR A 15 -33.41 22.97 40.07
N GLY A 16 -32.90 22.76 38.85
CA GLY A 16 -32.91 21.46 38.19
C GLY A 16 -32.13 20.43 39.03
N SER A 17 -32.71 19.24 39.19
CA SER A 17 -32.23 18.17 40.07
C SER A 17 -30.88 17.60 39.61
N PHE A 18 -29.77 18.21 40.01
CA PHE A 18 -28.51 17.50 40.11
C PHE A 18 -28.56 16.68 41.42
N GLY A 19 -28.54 15.35 41.29
CA GLY A 19 -28.48 14.43 42.42
C GLY A 19 -27.33 14.75 43.37
N ARG A 20 -27.44 14.32 44.63
CA ARG A 20 -26.53 14.71 45.72
C ARG A 20 -25.06 14.46 45.33
N PRO A 21 -24.11 15.35 45.66
CA PRO A 21 -22.70 15.22 45.26
C PRO A 21 -22.05 13.86 45.60
N GLU A 22 -22.54 13.23 46.66
CA GLU A 22 -22.13 11.90 47.11
C GLU A 22 -22.59 10.78 46.15
N GLU A 23 -23.80 10.88 45.59
CA GLU A 23 -24.33 9.95 44.59
C GLU A 23 -23.60 10.08 43.25
N GLN A 24 -23.18 11.29 42.87
CA GLN A 24 -22.36 11.53 41.69
C GLN A 24 -20.95 10.97 41.85
N ARG A 25 -20.34 11.10 43.04
CA ARG A 25 -19.06 10.45 43.37
C ARG A 25 -19.17 8.92 43.32
N VAL A 26 -20.24 8.34 43.85
CA VAL A 26 -20.49 6.89 43.79
C VAL A 26 -20.71 6.42 42.35
N LYS A 27 -21.46 7.16 41.54
CA LYS A 27 -21.64 6.86 40.10
C LYS A 27 -20.31 6.96 39.34
N TRP A 28 -19.50 7.97 39.61
CA TRP A 28 -18.20 8.16 38.97
C TRP A 28 -17.19 7.07 39.39
N HIS A 29 -17.21 6.67 40.66
CA HIS A 29 -16.39 5.56 41.15
C HIS A 29 -16.82 4.21 40.55
N LYS A 30 -18.14 3.95 40.44
CA LYS A 30 -18.66 2.76 39.74
C LYS A 30 -18.30 2.73 38.26
N TYR A 31 -18.35 3.87 37.57
CA TYR A 31 -17.95 3.97 36.17
C TYR A 31 -16.45 3.68 36.02
N ASN A 32 -15.59 4.28 36.84
CA ASN A 32 -14.15 4.04 36.80
C ASN A 32 -13.76 2.59 37.13
N LEU A 33 -14.48 1.93 38.04
CA LEU A 33 -14.31 0.50 38.30
C LEU A 33 -14.73 -0.35 37.08
N LYS A 34 -15.79 0.04 36.38
CA LYS A 34 -16.24 -0.62 35.15
C LYS A 34 -15.23 -0.46 34.01
N VAL A 35 -14.68 0.74 33.83
CA VAL A 35 -13.63 1.01 32.83
C VAL A 35 -12.36 0.25 33.15
N LYS A 36 -11.93 0.20 34.43
CA LYS A 36 -10.79 -0.62 34.84
C LYS A 36 -11.02 -2.11 34.60
N GLN A 37 -12.22 -2.63 34.83
CA GLN A 37 -12.55 -4.03 34.55
C GLN A 37 -12.60 -4.34 33.04
N VAL A 38 -13.04 -3.41 32.21
CA VAL A 38 -13.03 -3.54 30.74
C VAL A 38 -11.59 -3.52 30.21
N ASN A 39 -10.76 -2.58 30.65
CA ASN A 39 -9.35 -2.51 30.25
C ASN A 39 -8.56 -3.75 30.69
N VAL A 40 -8.81 -4.27 31.89
CA VAL A 40 -8.18 -5.53 32.35
C VAL A 40 -8.66 -6.73 31.53
N ARG A 41 -9.94 -6.79 31.12
CA ARG A 41 -10.43 -7.84 30.21
C ARG A 41 -9.84 -7.73 28.80
N GLU A 42 -9.66 -6.53 28.29
CA GLU A 42 -9.01 -6.29 26.99
C GLU A 42 -7.52 -6.64 27.04
N GLU A 43 -6.79 -6.27 28.10
CA GLU A 43 -5.38 -6.66 28.30
C GLU A 43 -5.19 -8.18 28.46
N VAL A 44 -6.12 -8.86 29.13
CA VAL A 44 -6.09 -10.33 29.26
C VAL A 44 -6.45 -11.01 27.93
N SER A 45 -7.36 -10.40 27.14
CA SER A 45 -7.73 -10.87 25.80
C SER A 45 -6.60 -10.68 24.79
N THR A 46 -5.92 -9.53 24.79
CA THR A 46 -4.76 -9.25 23.93
C THR A 46 -3.59 -10.13 24.30
N LYS A 47 -3.26 -10.31 25.60
CA LYS A 47 -2.23 -11.28 26.03
C LYS A 47 -2.57 -12.72 25.68
N GLY A 48 -3.86 -13.09 25.71
CA GLY A 48 -4.34 -14.40 25.26
C GLY A 48 -4.16 -14.62 23.76
N LYS A 49 -4.50 -13.61 22.95
CA LYS A 49 -4.31 -13.60 21.48
C LYS A 49 -2.83 -13.57 21.10
N GLU A 50 -2.00 -12.84 21.83
CA GLU A 50 -0.54 -12.78 21.62
C GLU A 50 0.13 -14.11 21.98
N LYS A 51 -0.31 -14.78 23.06
CA LYS A 51 0.14 -16.13 23.43
C LYS A 51 -0.31 -17.17 22.40
N GLN A 52 -1.50 -17.04 21.84
CA GLN A 52 -1.98 -17.89 20.74
C GLN A 52 -1.21 -17.63 19.43
N ALA A 53 -0.91 -16.37 19.10
CA ALA A 53 -0.12 -15.99 17.93
C ALA A 53 1.33 -16.48 18.04
N ARG A 54 1.96 -16.34 19.21
CA ARG A 54 3.29 -16.92 19.49
C ARG A 54 3.27 -18.44 19.47
N ALA A 55 2.23 -19.10 19.96
CA ALA A 55 2.09 -20.55 19.89
C ALA A 55 1.87 -21.06 18.44
N ARG A 56 1.11 -20.31 17.62
CA ARG A 56 0.92 -20.61 16.19
C ARG A 56 2.20 -20.37 15.39
N SER A 57 2.91 -19.28 15.66
CA SER A 57 4.21 -18.97 15.06
C SER A 57 5.27 -20.01 15.46
N ALA A 58 5.35 -20.40 16.73
CA ALA A 58 6.25 -21.47 17.18
C ALA A 58 5.90 -22.85 16.59
N ARG A 59 4.61 -23.14 16.37
CA ARG A 59 4.17 -24.38 15.71
C ARG A 59 4.45 -24.35 14.20
N ALA A 60 4.29 -23.20 13.55
CA ALA A 60 4.67 -23.00 12.16
C ALA A 60 6.19 -23.11 11.98
N MET A 61 6.99 -22.51 12.87
CA MET A 61 8.44 -22.65 12.90
C MET A 61 8.88 -24.10 13.13
N ARG A 62 8.22 -24.86 14.02
CA ARG A 62 8.50 -26.30 14.20
C ARG A 62 8.09 -27.16 13.00
N VAL A 63 7.02 -26.80 12.29
CA VAL A 63 6.60 -27.48 11.05
C VAL A 63 7.57 -27.14 9.91
N VAL A 64 8.10 -25.92 9.87
CA VAL A 64 9.16 -25.49 8.96
C VAL A 64 10.47 -26.20 9.29
N GLU A 65 10.88 -26.30 10.57
CA GLU A 65 12.05 -27.07 11.02
C GLU A 65 11.90 -28.58 10.75
N GLN A 66 10.71 -29.17 10.97
CA GLN A 66 10.45 -30.57 10.60
C GLN A 66 10.43 -30.79 9.08
N ARG A 67 10.03 -29.79 8.28
CA ARG A 67 10.12 -29.84 6.80
C ARG A 67 11.53 -29.55 6.28
N HIS A 68 12.36 -28.80 7.01
CA HIS A 68 13.80 -28.68 6.74
C HIS A 68 14.54 -30.00 6.99
N ALA A 69 13.97 -30.91 7.79
CA ALA A 69 14.49 -32.27 7.96
C ALA A 69 14.15 -33.21 6.80
N ASP A 70 13.28 -32.81 5.86
CA ASP A 70 13.03 -33.56 4.63
C ASP A 70 14.19 -33.31 3.63
N SER A 71 14.93 -34.38 3.38
CA SER A 71 16.20 -34.46 2.65
C SER A 71 16.25 -33.73 1.29
N ALA A 72 15.13 -33.61 0.57
CA ALA A 72 15.09 -33.05 -0.78
C ALA A 72 15.27 -31.52 -0.84
N SER A 73 14.59 -30.77 0.03
CA SER A 73 14.70 -29.29 0.09
C SER A 73 16.04 -28.86 0.67
N SER A 74 16.58 -29.63 1.63
CA SER A 74 17.93 -29.45 2.16
C SER A 74 18.99 -29.65 1.08
N HIS A 75 18.86 -30.69 0.23
CA HIS A 75 19.81 -30.93 -0.86
C HIS A 75 19.79 -29.81 -1.93
N MET A 76 18.60 -29.32 -2.34
CA MET A 76 18.50 -28.20 -3.29
C MET A 76 19.04 -26.88 -2.71
N PHE A 77 18.78 -26.64 -1.43
CA PHE A 77 19.35 -25.49 -0.71
C PHE A 77 20.88 -25.61 -0.63
N GLN A 78 21.42 -26.76 -0.23
CA GLN A 78 22.87 -26.98 -0.14
C GLN A 78 23.56 -26.87 -1.51
N HIS A 79 22.93 -27.39 -2.58
CA HIS A 79 23.43 -27.23 -3.95
C HIS A 79 23.44 -25.76 -4.37
N SER A 80 22.34 -25.04 -4.17
CA SER A 80 22.24 -23.61 -4.53
C SER A 80 23.21 -22.76 -3.70
N LEU A 81 23.42 -23.10 -2.44
CA LEU A 81 24.35 -22.41 -1.54
C LEU A 81 25.82 -22.73 -1.87
N HIS A 82 26.10 -23.94 -2.35
CA HIS A 82 27.38 -24.32 -2.94
C HIS A 82 27.63 -23.56 -4.26
N ASP A 83 26.62 -23.41 -5.11
CA ASP A 83 26.71 -22.62 -6.34
C ASP A 83 26.96 -21.14 -6.04
N VAL A 84 26.28 -20.56 -5.04
CA VAL A 84 26.54 -19.19 -4.56
C VAL A 84 27.97 -19.05 -4.02
N LYS A 85 28.45 -20.04 -3.24
CA LYS A 85 29.82 -20.01 -2.68
C LYS A 85 30.91 -20.18 -3.75
N SER A 86 30.66 -21.02 -4.75
CA SER A 86 31.60 -21.28 -5.86
C SER A 86 31.55 -20.21 -6.94
N SER A 87 30.40 -19.55 -7.11
CA SER A 87 30.18 -18.45 -8.07
C SER A 87 30.44 -17.07 -7.48
N ARG A 88 30.94 -16.96 -6.23
CA ARG A 88 31.48 -15.68 -5.75
C ARG A 88 32.61 -15.29 -6.72
N PRO A 89 32.50 -14.18 -7.46
CA PRO A 89 33.67 -13.61 -8.06
C PRO A 89 34.54 -13.22 -6.87
N PHE A 90 35.58 -14.02 -6.59
CA PHE A 90 36.68 -13.53 -5.80
C PHE A 90 37.06 -12.21 -6.46
N PHE A 91 36.94 -11.11 -5.73
CA PHE A 91 37.71 -9.91 -6.01
C PHE A 91 39.17 -10.35 -5.86
N GLN A 92 39.71 -11.02 -6.89
CA GLN A 92 41.12 -11.23 -7.03
C GLN A 92 41.67 -9.83 -7.28
N LEU A 93 42.37 -9.30 -6.28
CA LEU A 93 43.32 -8.23 -6.53
C LEU A 93 44.15 -8.65 -7.75
N PRO A 94 44.33 -7.78 -8.75
CA PRO A 94 45.08 -8.13 -9.95
C PRO A 94 46.43 -8.69 -9.50
N GLY A 95 46.66 -9.98 -9.76
CA GLY A 95 47.94 -10.61 -9.50
C GLY A 95 49.04 -9.94 -10.32
N PRO A 96 50.32 -10.05 -9.92
CA PRO A 96 51.42 -9.45 -10.68
C PRO A 96 51.40 -9.99 -12.11
N GLU A 97 51.21 -9.10 -13.09
CA GLU A 97 51.21 -9.43 -14.51
C GLU A 97 52.54 -10.06 -14.91
N ARG A 98 52.51 -11.34 -15.31
CA ARG A 98 53.64 -11.93 -16.04
C ARG A 98 53.63 -11.39 -17.45
N ARG A 99 54.56 -10.48 -17.76
CA ARG A 99 54.81 -10.00 -19.12
C ARG A 99 55.34 -11.13 -20.00
N VAL A 100 54.45 -11.76 -20.74
CA VAL A 100 54.81 -12.61 -21.88
C VAL A 100 54.78 -11.75 -23.13
N TYR A 101 55.95 -11.40 -23.65
CA TYR A 101 56.07 -10.71 -24.94
C TYR A 101 55.75 -11.70 -26.06
N LYS A 102 54.49 -11.74 -26.49
CA LYS A 102 54.09 -12.40 -27.74
C LYS A 102 54.26 -11.42 -28.90
N ALA A 103 54.91 -11.88 -29.96
CA ALA A 103 55.12 -11.12 -31.20
C ALA A 103 53.82 -10.48 -31.71
N THR A 104 53.92 -9.20 -32.07
CA THR A 104 52.82 -8.34 -32.51
C THR A 104 52.25 -8.84 -33.84
N LYS A 105 51.18 -9.63 -33.78
CA LYS A 105 50.30 -9.82 -34.94
C LYS A 105 49.65 -8.48 -35.28
N ALA A 106 49.55 -8.17 -36.57
CA ALA A 106 48.90 -6.96 -37.09
C ALA A 106 47.55 -6.72 -36.39
N PRO A 107 47.20 -5.46 -36.08
CA PRO A 107 46.00 -5.16 -35.31
C PRO A 107 44.78 -5.76 -36.04
N PRO A 108 43.98 -6.60 -35.37
CA PRO A 108 42.78 -7.13 -35.99
C PRO A 108 41.90 -5.94 -36.39
N ARG A 109 41.44 -5.93 -37.64
CA ARG A 109 40.43 -4.98 -38.11
C ARG A 109 39.31 -4.95 -37.08
N LYS A 110 39.09 -3.80 -36.42
CA LYS A 110 38.00 -3.61 -35.44
C LYS A 110 36.68 -3.94 -36.16
N LYS A 111 36.13 -5.12 -35.91
CA LYS A 111 34.77 -5.44 -36.32
C LYS A 111 33.89 -4.42 -35.59
N LYS A 112 33.16 -3.60 -36.34
CA LYS A 112 32.18 -2.68 -35.74
C LYS A 112 31.16 -3.55 -35.03
N THR A 113 31.21 -3.61 -33.71
CA THR A 113 30.16 -4.24 -32.92
C THR A 113 28.85 -3.52 -33.28
N PRO A 114 27.77 -4.23 -33.61
CA PRO A 114 26.49 -3.59 -33.86
C PRO A 114 26.12 -2.71 -32.65
N PRO A 115 25.42 -1.59 -32.87
CA PRO A 115 24.92 -0.77 -31.77
C PRO A 115 24.02 -1.65 -30.89
N TRP A 116 24.18 -1.51 -29.57
CA TRP A 116 23.37 -2.28 -28.62
C TRP A 116 21.88 -1.98 -28.82
N SER A 117 21.07 -3.03 -28.66
CA SER A 117 19.62 -2.97 -28.76
C SER A 117 19.01 -3.72 -27.58
N VAL A 118 17.91 -3.20 -27.04
CA VAL A 118 17.16 -3.87 -25.96
C VAL A 118 16.64 -5.24 -26.41
N HIS A 119 16.41 -5.44 -27.71
CA HIS A 119 15.98 -6.72 -28.27
C HIS A 119 17.04 -7.83 -28.15
N ASP A 120 18.32 -7.46 -28.06
CA ASP A 120 19.44 -8.40 -27.92
C ASP A 120 19.96 -8.47 -26.47
N SER A 121 19.26 -7.80 -25.54
CA SER A 121 19.62 -7.70 -24.12
C SER A 121 18.96 -8.77 -23.27
N ILE A 122 19.38 -8.89 -22.01
CA ILE A 122 18.73 -9.75 -21.01
C ILE A 122 17.23 -9.43 -20.82
N PHE A 123 16.83 -8.19 -21.09
CA PHE A 123 15.46 -7.71 -20.91
C PHE A 123 14.48 -8.25 -21.96
N VAL A 124 14.96 -8.87 -23.05
CA VAL A 124 14.12 -9.45 -24.12
C VAL A 124 13.10 -10.45 -23.58
N ARG A 125 13.40 -11.12 -22.47
CA ARG A 125 12.48 -12.07 -21.80
C ARG A 125 11.16 -11.40 -21.38
N ARG A 126 11.17 -10.09 -21.12
CA ARG A 126 9.97 -9.32 -20.73
C ARG A 126 8.86 -9.41 -21.78
N LEU A 127 9.21 -9.41 -23.07
CA LEU A 127 8.26 -9.55 -24.18
C LEU A 127 7.41 -10.82 -24.09
N ARG A 128 7.91 -11.88 -23.44
CA ARG A 128 7.21 -13.14 -23.26
C ARG A 128 6.64 -13.31 -21.86
N GLN A 129 7.33 -12.82 -20.83
CA GLN A 129 7.03 -13.14 -19.44
C GLN A 129 6.12 -12.12 -18.76
N CYS A 130 6.21 -10.82 -19.08
CA CYS A 130 5.40 -9.82 -18.40
C CYS A 130 3.95 -9.79 -18.94
N ASP A 131 3.05 -9.18 -18.19
CA ASP A 131 1.64 -9.03 -18.58
C ASP A 131 1.46 -8.10 -19.78
N ALA A 132 2.31 -7.07 -19.91
CA ALA A 132 2.29 -6.15 -21.04
C ALA A 132 2.75 -6.77 -22.38
N LYS A 133 3.49 -7.90 -22.35
CA LYS A 133 4.19 -8.49 -23.51
C LYS A 133 5.03 -7.48 -24.31
N ASP A 134 5.64 -6.55 -23.60
CA ASP A 134 6.37 -5.41 -24.17
C ASP A 134 7.60 -5.10 -23.29
N PHE A 135 8.43 -4.12 -23.64
CA PHE A 135 9.50 -3.61 -22.77
C PHE A 135 8.96 -2.65 -21.71
N VAL A 136 7.89 -1.93 -22.03
CA VAL A 136 7.24 -0.98 -21.13
C VAL A 136 5.83 -1.45 -20.75
N ASP A 137 5.22 -0.85 -19.74
CA ASP A 137 3.80 -1.06 -19.48
C ASP A 137 3.00 -0.26 -20.51
N ASN A 138 2.09 -0.94 -21.22
CA ASN A 138 1.27 -0.33 -22.27
C ASN A 138 -0.17 -0.08 -21.80
N ALA A 139 -0.91 0.74 -22.55
CA ALA A 139 -2.30 1.08 -22.23
C ALA A 139 -3.19 -0.16 -22.03
N LYS A 140 -2.93 -1.27 -22.74
CA LYS A 140 -3.72 -2.51 -22.62
C LYS A 140 -3.58 -3.16 -21.23
N VAL A 141 -2.36 -3.23 -20.68
CA VAL A 141 -2.19 -3.79 -19.32
C VAL A 141 -2.73 -2.85 -18.26
N LEU A 142 -2.60 -1.53 -18.46
CA LEU A 142 -3.15 -0.54 -17.55
C LEU A 142 -4.68 -0.57 -17.54
N ASP A 143 -5.32 -0.70 -18.70
CA ASP A 143 -6.78 -0.82 -18.83
C ASP A 143 -7.30 -2.10 -18.17
N ARG A 144 -6.62 -3.23 -18.37
CA ARG A 144 -6.98 -4.47 -17.68
C ARG A 144 -6.87 -4.34 -16.16
N ALA A 145 -5.81 -3.70 -15.66
CA ALA A 145 -5.66 -3.46 -14.23
C ALA A 145 -6.75 -2.53 -13.69
N HIS A 146 -7.02 -1.42 -14.39
CA HIS A 146 -8.09 -0.47 -14.07
C HIS A 146 -9.47 -1.14 -14.03
N ALA A 147 -9.78 -1.95 -15.04
CA ALA A 147 -11.02 -2.70 -15.11
C ALA A 147 -11.16 -3.70 -13.96
N ALA A 148 -10.09 -4.43 -13.61
CA ALA A 148 -10.10 -5.38 -12.50
C ALA A 148 -10.33 -4.70 -11.14
N ASP A 149 -9.68 -3.57 -10.88
CA ASP A 149 -9.89 -2.80 -9.65
C ASP A 149 -11.31 -2.23 -9.60
N TRP A 150 -11.78 -1.65 -10.71
CA TRP A 150 -13.13 -1.09 -10.82
C TRP A 150 -14.22 -2.15 -10.62
N GLU A 151 -14.05 -3.34 -11.18
CA GLU A 151 -14.98 -4.46 -11.00
C GLU A 151 -15.16 -4.81 -9.51
N ARG A 152 -14.08 -4.78 -8.73
CA ARG A 152 -14.15 -5.01 -7.27
C ARG A 152 -14.90 -3.89 -6.56
N VAL A 153 -14.66 -2.64 -6.95
CA VAL A 153 -15.36 -1.48 -6.38
C VAL A 153 -16.87 -1.56 -6.63
N VAL A 154 -17.30 -1.81 -7.87
CA VAL A 154 -18.73 -1.84 -8.21
C VAL A 154 -19.44 -3.08 -7.69
N LYS A 155 -18.73 -4.16 -7.36
CA LYS A 155 -19.33 -5.32 -6.66
C LYS A 155 -19.79 -4.98 -5.24
N LYS A 156 -19.25 -3.94 -4.61
CA LYS A 156 -19.68 -3.51 -3.27
C LYS A 156 -21.03 -2.78 -3.35
N ASP A 157 -22.07 -3.40 -2.79
CA ASP A 157 -23.40 -2.78 -2.71
C ASP A 157 -23.38 -1.44 -1.96
N ARG A 158 -22.51 -1.30 -0.94
CA ARG A 158 -22.32 -0.04 -0.20
C ARG A 158 -21.77 1.09 -1.07
N PHE A 159 -20.97 0.78 -2.08
CA PHE A 159 -20.49 1.77 -3.05
C PHE A 159 -21.59 2.14 -4.05
N ARG A 160 -22.29 1.16 -4.62
CA ARG A 160 -23.43 1.40 -5.52
C ARG A 160 -24.52 2.23 -4.85
N ASN A 161 -24.86 1.89 -3.62
CA ASN A 161 -25.83 2.65 -2.81
C ASN A 161 -25.35 4.06 -2.46
N PHE A 162 -24.04 4.27 -2.34
CA PHE A 162 -23.48 5.60 -2.15
C PHE A 162 -23.68 6.47 -3.39
N ILE A 163 -23.34 5.95 -4.59
CA ILE A 163 -23.54 6.65 -5.87
C ILE A 163 -25.04 6.94 -6.08
N ALA A 164 -25.90 5.93 -5.93
CA ALA A 164 -27.35 6.07 -6.08
C ALA A 164 -28.00 7.12 -5.16
N ARG A 165 -27.41 7.37 -3.98
CA ARG A 165 -27.91 8.40 -3.05
C ARG A 165 -27.39 9.79 -3.36
N LYS A 166 -26.20 9.89 -3.94
CA LYS A 166 -25.52 11.16 -4.18
C LYS A 166 -25.95 11.81 -5.48
N ASP A 167 -26.28 10.99 -6.48
CA ASP A 167 -26.93 11.47 -7.67
C ASP A 167 -28.44 11.19 -7.61
N LYS A 168 -29.20 12.23 -7.24
CA LYS A 168 -30.66 12.17 -7.14
C LYS A 168 -31.36 12.13 -8.51
N SER A 169 -30.61 12.35 -9.60
CA SER A 169 -31.14 12.25 -10.97
C SER A 169 -31.26 10.80 -11.44
N LEU A 170 -30.71 9.84 -10.68
CA LEU A 170 -30.78 8.41 -10.99
C LEU A 170 -32.19 7.87 -10.73
N LEU A 171 -32.95 7.74 -11.82
CA LEU A 171 -34.34 7.26 -11.79
C LEU A 171 -34.45 5.74 -11.81
N ASP A 172 -33.45 5.04 -12.38
CA ASP A 172 -33.48 3.60 -12.56
C ASP A 172 -32.07 2.96 -12.54
N ALA A 173 -32.04 1.63 -12.71
CA ALA A 173 -30.80 0.86 -12.74
C ALA A 173 -29.92 1.14 -13.96
N ALA A 174 -30.50 1.62 -15.08
CA ALA A 174 -29.75 1.94 -16.29
C ALA A 174 -28.97 3.25 -16.09
N ALA A 175 -29.63 4.26 -15.52
CA ALA A 175 -28.99 5.52 -15.14
C ALA A 175 -27.82 5.28 -14.18
N LEU A 176 -28.00 4.41 -13.17
CA LEU A 176 -26.91 4.07 -12.25
C LEU A 176 -25.73 3.40 -12.96
N ALA A 177 -26.00 2.53 -13.95
CA ALA A 177 -24.94 1.88 -14.73
C ALA A 177 -24.17 2.90 -15.60
N ASP A 178 -24.87 3.87 -16.18
CA ASP A 178 -24.28 4.95 -16.96
C ASP A 178 -23.42 5.87 -16.08
N GLU A 179 -23.88 6.20 -14.88
CA GLU A 179 -23.10 7.00 -13.92
C GLU A 179 -21.83 6.26 -13.47
N LEU A 180 -21.95 4.96 -13.14
CA LEU A 180 -20.78 4.14 -12.82
C LEU A 180 -19.80 4.06 -14.00
N ARG A 181 -20.28 4.05 -15.25
CA ARG A 181 -19.41 4.09 -16.43
C ARG A 181 -18.67 5.43 -16.54
N GLN A 182 -19.34 6.55 -16.32
CA GLN A 182 -18.73 7.89 -16.35
C GLN A 182 -17.67 8.05 -15.25
N VAL A 183 -17.95 7.61 -14.02
CA VAL A 183 -16.96 7.61 -12.93
C VAL A 183 -15.75 6.73 -13.28
N LYS A 184 -15.96 5.56 -13.90
CA LYS A 184 -14.87 4.69 -14.38
C LYS A 184 -14.00 5.41 -15.41
N GLU A 185 -14.60 6.13 -16.34
CA GLU A 185 -13.92 6.91 -17.38
C GLU A 185 -13.14 8.08 -16.78
N ALA A 186 -13.72 8.82 -15.82
CA ALA A 186 -13.02 9.90 -15.12
C ALA A 186 -11.78 9.39 -14.35
N LEU A 187 -11.89 8.24 -13.68
CA LEU A 187 -10.74 7.59 -13.04
C LEU A 187 -9.67 7.15 -14.07
N TRP A 188 -10.08 6.69 -15.26
CA TRP A 188 -9.15 6.32 -16.32
C TRP A 188 -8.40 7.51 -16.90
N HIS A 189 -9.10 8.62 -17.19
CA HIS A 189 -8.50 9.85 -17.67
C HIS A 189 -7.48 10.43 -16.68
N ASN A 190 -7.70 10.19 -15.39
CA ASN A 190 -6.85 10.63 -14.29
C ASN A 190 -5.98 9.51 -13.69
N LEU A 191 -5.78 8.40 -14.41
CA LEU A 191 -5.20 7.18 -13.85
C LEU A 191 -3.77 7.38 -13.34
N GLU A 192 -2.96 8.13 -14.07
CA GLU A 192 -1.55 8.33 -13.75
C GLU A 192 -1.33 9.00 -12.38
N PRO A 193 -1.84 10.22 -12.12
CA PRO A 193 -1.69 10.85 -10.80
C PRO A 193 -2.32 10.03 -9.67
N ILE A 194 -3.47 9.39 -9.91
CA ILE A 194 -4.14 8.53 -8.91
C ILE A 194 -3.26 7.34 -8.52
N ARG A 195 -2.66 6.64 -9.49
CA ARG A 195 -1.78 5.49 -9.22
C ARG A 195 -0.44 5.92 -8.63
N SER A 196 0.12 7.00 -9.14
CA SER A 196 1.37 7.57 -8.64
C SER A 196 1.26 7.95 -7.16
N ALA A 197 0.17 8.61 -6.78
CA ALA A 197 -0.13 8.90 -5.38
C ALA A 197 -0.17 7.61 -4.54
N PHE A 198 -0.93 6.60 -4.99
CA PHE A 198 -1.04 5.32 -4.29
C PHE A 198 0.34 4.69 -4.04
N TYR A 199 1.12 4.48 -5.10
CA TYR A 199 2.42 3.83 -4.98
C TYR A 199 3.39 4.61 -4.10
N TYR A 200 3.43 5.93 -4.24
CA TYR A 200 4.31 6.76 -3.44
C TYR A 200 3.97 6.66 -1.95
N TYR A 201 2.72 6.94 -1.58
CA TYR A 201 2.30 6.94 -0.17
C TYR A 201 2.29 5.53 0.46
N SER A 202 2.06 4.47 -0.33
CA SER A 202 2.25 3.09 0.14
C SER A 202 3.72 2.76 0.42
N MET A 203 4.68 3.36 -0.28
CA MET A 203 6.11 3.05 -0.13
C MET A 203 6.81 3.87 0.95
N ILE A 204 6.40 5.11 1.18
CA ILE A 204 7.04 5.98 2.20
C ILE A 204 6.53 5.75 3.62
N GLY A 205 5.49 4.93 3.79
CA GLY A 205 4.91 4.61 5.09
C GLY A 205 5.92 3.93 6.05
N ALA A 206 5.74 4.14 7.35
CA ALA A 206 6.65 3.68 8.40
C ALA A 206 6.77 2.14 8.53
N SER A 207 5.88 1.38 7.91
CA SER A 207 5.88 -0.09 7.88
C SER A 207 6.58 -0.63 6.62
N VAL A 208 7.87 -0.33 6.49
CA VAL A 208 8.73 -0.92 5.45
C VAL A 208 8.88 -2.42 5.76
N GLY A 209 8.01 -3.26 5.18
CA GLY A 209 8.03 -4.68 5.53
C GLY A 209 6.82 -5.49 5.09
N GLU A 210 5.63 -4.99 5.40
CA GLU A 210 4.45 -5.86 5.45
C GLU A 210 3.53 -5.74 4.24
N SER A 211 3.46 -4.57 3.57
CA SER A 211 2.73 -4.46 2.31
C SER A 211 3.12 -3.21 1.50
N ALA A 212 3.95 -3.38 0.47
CA ALA A 212 4.20 -2.35 -0.53
C ALA A 212 2.99 -2.09 -1.45
N PHE A 213 1.88 -2.81 -1.20
CA PHE A 213 0.70 -2.87 -2.06
C PHE A 213 -0.58 -2.46 -1.32
N SER A 214 -0.46 -1.96 -0.08
CA SER A 214 -1.56 -1.37 0.68
C SER A 214 -1.14 -0.02 1.26
N MET A 215 -2.11 0.81 1.64
CA MET A 215 -1.89 2.13 2.21
C MET A 215 -2.48 2.21 3.61
N SER A 216 -1.61 2.36 4.62
CA SER A 216 -2.05 2.54 6.01
C SER A 216 -2.73 3.89 6.25
N LEU A 217 -3.50 3.99 7.34
CA LEU A 217 -4.18 5.23 7.73
C LEU A 217 -3.22 6.43 7.87
N ASN A 218 -2.02 6.21 8.42
CA ASN A 218 -1.03 7.29 8.55
C ASN A 218 -0.57 7.83 7.19
N SER A 219 -0.45 6.95 6.20
CA SER A 219 -0.07 7.31 4.83
C SER A 219 -1.20 8.03 4.12
N TRP A 220 -2.45 7.60 4.33
CA TRP A 220 -3.66 8.32 3.89
C TRP A 220 -3.74 9.73 4.47
N THR A 221 -3.48 9.88 5.77
CA THR A 221 -3.45 11.19 6.43
C THR A 221 -2.34 12.08 5.86
N SER A 222 -1.17 11.51 5.57
CA SER A 222 -0.09 12.27 4.93
C SER A 222 -0.48 12.73 3.53
N PHE A 223 -1.05 11.84 2.71
CA PHE A 223 -1.57 12.16 1.38
C PHE A 223 -2.60 13.29 1.39
N THR A 224 -3.62 13.19 2.26
CA THR A 224 -4.71 14.19 2.30
C THR A 224 -4.25 15.56 2.79
N ASN A 225 -3.23 15.59 3.65
CA ASN A 225 -2.58 16.83 4.09
C ASN A 225 -1.72 17.43 2.99
N GLU A 226 -0.78 16.66 2.43
CA GLU A 226 0.19 17.14 1.44
C GLU A 226 -0.48 17.53 0.12
N CYS A 227 -1.50 16.79 -0.31
CA CYS A 227 -2.27 17.14 -1.51
C CYS A 227 -3.28 18.29 -1.29
N SER A 228 -3.26 18.94 -0.12
CA SER A 228 -4.18 20.04 0.23
C SER A 228 -5.66 19.66 0.08
N ILE A 229 -6.00 18.40 0.36
CA ILE A 229 -7.39 17.91 0.34
C ILE A 229 -8.07 18.31 1.65
N LEU A 230 -7.38 18.11 2.77
CA LEU A 230 -7.84 18.49 4.10
C LEU A 230 -8.13 20.00 4.15
N GLU A 231 -9.29 20.34 4.69
CA GLU A 231 -9.65 21.74 4.92
C GLU A 231 -9.43 22.14 6.39
N PRO A 232 -8.78 23.29 6.67
CA PRO A 232 -8.45 23.70 8.04
C PRO A 232 -9.67 23.97 8.94
N SER A 233 -10.83 24.25 8.34
CA SER A 233 -12.03 24.59 9.09
C SER A 233 -12.63 23.36 9.77
N LYS A 234 -12.85 23.44 11.09
CA LYS A 234 -13.53 22.38 11.86
C LYS A 234 -14.97 22.13 11.41
N SER A 235 -15.61 23.09 10.73
CA SER A 235 -16.95 22.94 10.14
C SER A 235 -16.91 22.43 8.70
N SER A 236 -15.73 22.22 8.12
CA SER A 236 -15.62 21.68 6.77
C SER A 236 -16.12 20.22 6.74
N PRO A 237 -16.83 19.82 5.67
CA PRO A 237 -17.07 18.41 5.38
C PRO A 237 -15.78 17.58 5.25
N VAL A 238 -14.67 18.19 4.84
CA VAL A 238 -13.38 17.56 4.56
C VAL A 238 -12.44 17.80 5.75
N SER A 239 -12.95 17.54 6.96
CA SER A 239 -12.16 17.56 8.18
C SER A 239 -11.39 16.24 8.35
N GLN A 240 -10.35 16.24 9.18
CA GLN A 240 -9.55 15.04 9.46
C GLN A 240 -10.44 13.88 9.94
N THR A 241 -11.35 14.16 10.87
CA THR A 241 -12.29 13.16 11.39
C THR A 241 -13.19 12.58 10.29
N ALA A 242 -13.62 13.40 9.34
CA ALA A 242 -14.43 12.93 8.22
C ALA A 242 -13.62 12.03 7.26
N LEU A 243 -12.38 12.42 6.95
CA LEU A 243 -11.45 11.63 6.13
C LEU A 243 -11.05 10.30 6.78
N ASP A 244 -10.82 10.29 8.10
CA ASP A 244 -10.54 9.06 8.87
C ASP A 244 -11.75 8.13 8.88
N THR A 245 -12.95 8.69 9.07
CA THR A 245 -14.21 7.93 9.00
C THR A 245 -14.41 7.33 7.61
N LEU A 246 -14.01 8.06 6.56
CA LEU A 246 -14.09 7.57 5.20
C LEU A 246 -13.15 6.39 4.95
N PHE A 247 -11.92 6.48 5.45
CA PHE A 247 -10.96 5.37 5.41
C PHE A 247 -11.55 4.10 6.03
N ILE A 248 -12.09 4.21 7.26
CA ILE A 248 -12.71 3.08 7.96
C ILE A 248 -13.90 2.52 7.17
N THR A 249 -14.70 3.39 6.57
CA THR A 249 -15.89 2.98 5.79
C THR A 249 -15.51 2.15 4.56
N VAL A 250 -14.45 2.56 3.86
CA VAL A 250 -14.00 1.93 2.61
C VAL A 250 -13.30 0.61 2.88
N ASN A 251 -12.48 0.55 3.94
CA ASN A 251 -11.73 -0.63 4.34
C ASN A 251 -12.59 -1.67 5.11
N PHE A 252 -13.83 -1.33 5.50
CA PHE A 252 -14.72 -2.29 6.15
C PHE A 252 -15.12 -3.43 5.19
N GLU A 253 -14.88 -4.66 5.62
CA GLU A 253 -15.28 -5.87 4.92
C GLU A 253 -16.62 -6.44 5.42
N ASP A 254 -17.55 -6.70 4.49
CA ASP A 254 -18.85 -7.30 4.84
C ASP A 254 -18.73 -8.82 5.13
N ASP A 255 -17.78 -9.52 4.50
CA ASP A 255 -17.60 -10.97 4.62
C ASP A 255 -16.17 -11.38 5.00
N LYS A 256 -15.90 -11.39 6.30
CA LYS A 256 -14.58 -11.75 6.88
C LYS A 256 -14.16 -13.22 6.67
N GLN A 257 -14.96 -14.05 5.99
CA GLN A 257 -14.66 -15.47 5.80
C GLN A 257 -14.19 -15.82 4.38
N SER A 258 -14.32 -14.92 3.42
CA SER A 258 -13.91 -15.15 2.03
C SER A 258 -12.38 -15.29 1.92
N GLU A 259 -11.89 -16.02 0.90
CA GLU A 259 -10.43 -16.08 0.60
C GLU A 259 -9.90 -14.69 0.21
N GLU A 260 -10.72 -13.86 -0.43
CA GLU A 260 -10.38 -12.48 -0.79
C GLU A 260 -10.16 -11.60 0.46
N SER A 261 -10.98 -11.80 1.50
CA SER A 261 -10.82 -11.15 2.81
C SER A 261 -9.60 -11.61 3.59
N LYS A 262 -9.04 -12.78 3.28
CA LYS A 262 -7.79 -13.24 3.89
C LYS A 262 -6.56 -12.60 3.26
N GLU A 263 -6.67 -12.10 2.03
CA GLU A 263 -5.62 -11.38 1.31
C GLU A 263 -5.67 -9.86 1.49
N ASN A 264 -6.82 -9.32 1.92
CA ASN A 264 -6.97 -7.91 2.26
C ASN A 264 -6.36 -7.60 3.63
N ASP A 265 -5.76 -6.42 3.77
CA ASP A 265 -5.26 -5.95 5.04
C ASP A 265 -6.36 -5.16 5.76
N ASP A 266 -6.89 -5.75 6.85
CA ASP A 266 -7.93 -5.18 7.72
C ASP A 266 -7.59 -3.76 8.27
N LEU A 267 -6.35 -3.29 8.08
CA LEU A 267 -5.86 -2.00 8.57
C LEU A 267 -5.29 -1.08 7.48
N ALA A 268 -5.33 -1.49 6.20
CA ALA A 268 -4.74 -0.73 5.10
C ALA A 268 -5.53 -0.85 3.80
N LEU A 269 -5.60 0.25 3.05
CA LEU A 269 -6.33 0.29 1.78
C LEU A 269 -5.58 -0.46 0.70
N MET A 270 -6.26 -1.40 0.05
CA MET A 270 -5.78 -2.01 -1.19
C MET A 270 -6.04 -1.09 -2.40
N ARG A 271 -5.44 -1.39 -3.55
CA ARG A 271 -5.54 -0.52 -4.75
C ARG A 271 -6.97 -0.27 -5.24
N PHE A 272 -7.87 -1.25 -5.12
CA PHE A 272 -9.28 -1.04 -5.48
C PHE A 272 -10.02 -0.16 -4.45
N GLU A 273 -9.69 -0.30 -3.18
CA GLU A 273 -10.21 0.55 -2.09
C GLU A 273 -9.72 1.99 -2.22
N TRP A 274 -8.49 2.17 -2.71
CA TRP A 274 -7.96 3.47 -3.09
C TRP A 274 -8.82 4.16 -4.17
N TYR A 275 -9.33 3.43 -5.16
CA TYR A 275 -10.24 4.04 -6.15
C TYR A 275 -11.55 4.48 -5.51
N GLU A 276 -12.12 3.63 -4.66
CA GLU A 276 -13.35 3.95 -3.94
C GLU A 276 -13.20 5.19 -3.05
N ILE A 277 -12.12 5.28 -2.25
CA ILE A 277 -11.91 6.41 -1.35
C ILE A 277 -11.66 7.71 -2.10
N ILE A 278 -11.00 7.68 -3.26
CA ILE A 278 -10.81 8.85 -4.11
C ILE A 278 -12.16 9.38 -4.62
N VAL A 279 -13.04 8.51 -5.12
CA VAL A 279 -14.38 8.91 -5.57
C VAL A 279 -15.18 9.51 -4.43
N ARG A 280 -15.20 8.85 -3.27
CA ARG A 280 -15.95 9.37 -2.11
C ARG A 280 -15.39 10.70 -1.60
N THR A 281 -14.07 10.87 -1.61
CA THR A 281 -13.40 12.11 -1.20
C THR A 281 -13.72 13.25 -2.17
N ALA A 282 -13.73 12.97 -3.48
CA ALA A 282 -14.11 13.90 -4.51
C ALA A 282 -15.54 14.41 -4.33
N VAL A 283 -16.50 13.50 -4.11
CA VAL A 283 -17.89 13.87 -3.82
C VAL A 283 -18.01 14.67 -2.53
N MET A 284 -17.25 14.31 -1.49
CA MET A 284 -17.28 15.03 -0.21
C MET A 284 -16.76 16.47 -0.34
N LYS A 285 -15.74 16.70 -1.19
CA LYS A 285 -15.09 18.00 -1.39
C LYS A 285 -15.81 18.89 -2.41
N TYR A 286 -16.11 18.34 -3.60
CA TYR A 286 -16.62 19.09 -4.74
C TYR A 286 -18.07 18.76 -5.11
N GLY A 287 -18.52 17.55 -4.77
CA GLY A 287 -19.87 17.06 -5.05
C GLY A 287 -20.94 17.58 -4.09
N ASP A 288 -22.10 16.92 -4.12
CA ASP A 288 -23.24 17.18 -3.21
C ASP A 288 -23.77 18.62 -3.30
N GLY A 289 -23.72 19.22 -4.50
CA GLY A 289 -24.22 20.57 -4.75
C GLY A 289 -23.31 21.69 -4.23
N ARG A 290 -22.05 21.38 -3.91
CA ARG A 290 -21.04 22.39 -3.56
C ARG A 290 -20.59 23.13 -4.81
N GLU A 291 -19.81 22.46 -5.64
CA GLU A 291 -19.31 23.02 -6.91
C GLU A 291 -19.88 22.26 -8.11
N THR A 292 -20.07 20.94 -7.97
CA THR A 292 -20.73 20.11 -8.98
C THR A 292 -21.73 19.15 -8.33
N THR A 293 -22.68 18.70 -9.12
CA THR A 293 -23.58 17.58 -8.78
C THR A 293 -23.17 16.29 -9.48
N ASP A 294 -22.31 16.38 -10.50
CA ASP A 294 -21.81 15.24 -11.26
C ASP A 294 -20.59 14.63 -10.56
N ILE A 295 -20.59 13.30 -10.37
CA ILE A 295 -19.54 12.62 -9.59
C ILE A 295 -18.26 12.50 -10.43
N SER A 296 -18.38 12.31 -11.73
CA SER A 296 -17.24 12.19 -12.64
C SER A 296 -16.46 13.51 -12.76
N ASP A 297 -17.17 14.64 -12.78
CA ASP A 297 -16.60 15.98 -12.69
C ASP A 297 -15.92 16.20 -11.34
N ALA A 298 -16.56 15.80 -10.23
CA ALA A 298 -15.97 15.94 -8.90
C ALA A 298 -14.62 15.19 -8.80
N VAL A 299 -14.53 13.99 -9.38
CA VAL A 299 -13.28 13.20 -9.44
C VAL A 299 -12.21 13.94 -10.22
N SER A 300 -12.55 14.46 -11.40
CA SER A 300 -11.61 15.23 -12.23
C SER A 300 -11.13 16.49 -11.50
N MET A 301 -12.04 17.23 -10.85
CA MET A 301 -11.72 18.40 -10.04
C MET A 301 -10.77 18.08 -8.88
N LEU A 302 -10.98 16.96 -8.15
CA LEU A 302 -10.08 16.54 -7.09
C LEU A 302 -8.67 16.27 -7.61
N VAL A 303 -8.55 15.61 -8.75
CA VAL A 303 -7.25 15.29 -9.32
C VAL A 303 -6.54 16.55 -9.81
N GLU A 304 -7.21 17.36 -10.62
CA GLU A 304 -6.62 18.54 -11.26
C GLU A 304 -6.29 19.65 -10.27
N ARG A 305 -7.11 19.84 -9.23
CA ARG A 305 -6.96 20.97 -8.29
C ARG A 305 -6.20 20.61 -7.03
N ASN A 306 -6.20 19.35 -6.61
CA ASN A 306 -5.55 18.92 -5.37
C ASN A 306 -4.41 17.95 -5.62
N ILE A 307 -4.67 16.82 -6.27
CA ILE A 307 -3.68 15.73 -6.33
C ILE A 307 -2.50 16.11 -7.24
N GLN A 308 -2.74 16.29 -8.54
CA GLN A 308 -1.70 16.54 -9.52
C GLN A 308 -0.79 17.74 -9.19
N PRO A 309 -1.30 18.93 -8.78
CA PRO A 309 -0.43 20.08 -8.52
C PRO A 309 0.39 19.97 -7.23
N ASN A 310 -0.04 19.15 -6.27
CA ASN A 310 0.59 19.04 -4.96
C ASN A 310 1.33 17.71 -4.73
N LEU A 311 1.32 16.80 -5.71
CA LEU A 311 2.07 15.55 -5.61
C LEU A 311 3.57 15.83 -5.53
N PRO A 312 4.31 15.15 -4.62
CA PRO A 312 5.75 15.27 -4.57
C PRO A 312 6.41 14.89 -5.91
N PRO A 313 7.51 15.55 -6.33
CA PRO A 313 8.17 15.23 -7.60
C PRO A 313 8.56 13.75 -7.75
N LEU A 314 8.87 13.08 -6.63
CA LEU A 314 9.19 11.65 -6.61
C LEU A 314 7.97 10.76 -6.93
N ALA A 315 6.75 11.21 -6.64
CA ALA A 315 5.52 10.48 -6.96
C ALA A 315 5.17 10.56 -8.46
N ILE A 316 5.59 11.63 -9.14
CA ILE A 316 5.22 11.90 -10.54
C ILE A 316 6.09 11.09 -11.54
N SER A 317 7.18 10.47 -11.08
CA SER A 317 8.07 9.71 -11.97
C SER A 317 7.38 8.48 -12.58
N SER A 318 7.26 8.43 -13.90
CA SER A 318 6.73 7.26 -14.59
C SER A 318 7.67 6.05 -14.41
N PRO A 319 7.14 4.86 -14.05
CA PRO A 319 7.93 3.63 -14.02
C PRO A 319 8.55 3.28 -15.38
N ASN A 320 7.89 3.68 -16.48
CA ASN A 320 8.41 3.48 -17.83
C ASN A 320 9.62 4.38 -18.12
N ASP A 321 9.67 5.58 -17.57
CA ASP A 321 10.83 6.47 -17.70
C ASP A 321 12.06 5.87 -17.01
N PHE A 322 11.88 5.33 -15.80
CA PHE A 322 12.95 4.59 -15.13
C PHE A 322 13.45 3.42 -16.00
N ARG A 323 12.54 2.65 -16.57
CA ARG A 323 12.90 1.52 -17.44
C ARG A 323 13.73 1.97 -18.63
N LEU A 324 13.27 2.97 -19.37
CA LEU A 324 13.92 3.42 -20.60
C LEU A 324 15.22 4.21 -20.34
N GLN A 325 15.26 5.03 -19.29
CA GLN A 325 16.34 6.00 -19.07
C GLN A 325 17.42 5.51 -18.09
N ARG A 326 17.14 4.46 -17.30
CA ARG A 326 18.04 3.97 -16.25
C ARG A 326 18.27 2.47 -16.31
N LEU A 327 17.24 1.67 -16.56
CA LEU A 327 17.34 0.20 -16.53
C LEU A 327 17.79 -0.41 -17.86
N TYR A 328 17.17 0.00 -18.97
CA TYR A 328 17.43 -0.52 -20.31
C TYR A 328 18.58 0.23 -20.97
N THR A 329 19.75 0.07 -20.38
CA THR A 329 21.01 0.60 -20.89
C THR A 329 21.99 -0.54 -21.14
N PHE A 330 22.96 -0.29 -22.03
CA PHE A 330 23.99 -1.26 -22.35
C PHE A 330 24.81 -1.65 -21.11
N GLU A 331 25.16 -0.67 -20.28
CA GLU A 331 25.97 -0.85 -19.08
C GLU A 331 25.26 -1.75 -18.06
N VAL A 332 23.95 -1.53 -17.88
CA VAL A 332 23.14 -2.31 -16.94
C VAL A 332 22.88 -3.72 -17.47
N ASP A 333 22.63 -3.88 -18.77
CA ASP A 333 22.53 -5.19 -19.43
C ASP A 333 23.81 -6.01 -19.25
N GLN A 334 24.97 -5.43 -19.54
CA GLN A 334 26.27 -6.11 -19.33
C GLN A 334 26.48 -6.52 -17.87
N MET A 335 26.14 -5.63 -16.93
CA MET A 335 26.27 -5.91 -15.50
C MET A 335 25.36 -7.09 -15.10
N PHE A 336 24.09 -7.09 -15.53
CA PHE A 336 23.17 -8.18 -15.24
C PHE A 336 23.61 -9.49 -15.90
N GLN A 337 24.03 -9.47 -17.16
CA GLN A 337 24.51 -10.69 -17.84
C GLN A 337 25.71 -11.31 -17.12
N ALA A 338 26.66 -10.49 -16.68
CA ALA A 338 27.84 -10.96 -15.93
C ALA A 338 27.47 -11.62 -14.59
N HIS A 339 26.40 -11.17 -13.93
CA HIS A 339 25.99 -11.66 -12.62
C HIS A 339 24.76 -12.58 -12.66
N LEU A 340 24.22 -12.87 -13.84
CA LEU A 340 22.97 -13.62 -13.99
C LEU A 340 23.03 -14.99 -13.29
N PRO A 341 24.10 -15.81 -13.42
CA PRO A 341 24.17 -17.10 -12.73
C PRO A 341 24.08 -16.96 -11.20
N PHE A 342 24.72 -15.92 -10.66
CA PHE A 342 24.69 -15.62 -9.23
C PHE A 342 23.30 -15.16 -8.78
N LEU A 343 22.65 -14.28 -9.56
CA LEU A 343 21.30 -13.80 -9.28
C LEU A 343 20.27 -14.94 -9.35
N GLU A 344 20.38 -15.85 -10.33
CA GLU A 344 19.53 -17.04 -10.43
C GLU A 344 19.76 -17.98 -9.23
N ALA A 345 21.01 -18.18 -8.80
CA ALA A 345 21.30 -18.96 -7.61
C ALA A 345 20.72 -18.33 -6.33
N MET A 346 20.86 -17.02 -6.14
CA MET A 346 20.24 -16.29 -5.03
C MET A 346 18.71 -16.42 -5.07
N TYR A 347 18.10 -16.15 -6.22
CA TYR A 347 16.65 -16.30 -6.41
C TYR A 347 16.20 -17.72 -6.04
N ASN A 348 16.94 -18.75 -6.47
CA ASN A 348 16.67 -20.14 -6.10
C ASN A 348 16.76 -20.39 -4.59
N VAL A 349 17.77 -19.84 -3.89
CA VAL A 349 17.94 -19.99 -2.44
C VAL A 349 16.78 -19.38 -1.65
N TYR A 350 16.31 -18.20 -2.03
CA TYR A 350 15.30 -17.48 -1.25
C TYR A 350 13.87 -17.82 -1.65
N ARG A 351 13.65 -18.40 -2.83
CA ARG A 351 12.32 -18.86 -3.27
C ARG A 351 11.96 -20.28 -2.83
N VAL A 352 12.91 -21.05 -2.28
CA VAL A 352 12.79 -22.53 -2.10
C VAL A 352 11.45 -22.96 -1.51
N ASP A 353 10.89 -22.16 -0.61
CA ASP A 353 9.65 -22.51 0.10
C ASP A 353 8.36 -22.03 -0.61
N ASN A 354 8.45 -21.56 -1.86
CA ASN A 354 7.32 -20.96 -2.56
C ASN A 354 6.93 -21.69 -3.86
N ILE A 355 5.74 -22.29 -3.80
CA ILE A 355 5.10 -23.05 -4.90
C ILE A 355 4.85 -22.16 -6.13
N THR A 356 4.63 -20.86 -5.94
CA THR A 356 4.27 -19.92 -7.02
C THR A 356 5.46 -19.47 -7.85
N ASN A 357 6.70 -19.82 -7.47
CA ASN A 357 7.93 -19.28 -8.05
C ASN A 357 8.02 -17.74 -7.99
N TYR A 358 7.23 -17.06 -7.17
CA TYR A 358 7.37 -15.61 -7.01
C TYR A 358 8.39 -15.27 -5.93
N PHE A 359 9.10 -14.18 -6.16
CA PHE A 359 10.02 -13.59 -5.19
C PHE A 359 9.26 -12.55 -4.35
N TRP A 360 8.55 -13.01 -3.33
CA TRP A 360 7.71 -12.17 -2.48
C TRP A 360 8.54 -11.22 -1.59
N MET A 361 7.91 -10.16 -1.07
CA MET A 361 8.56 -9.17 -0.21
C MET A 361 9.27 -9.79 1.01
N GLN A 362 8.67 -10.81 1.62
CA GLN A 362 9.29 -11.55 2.72
C GLN A 362 10.64 -12.20 2.33
N HIS A 363 10.76 -12.71 1.10
CA HIS A 363 12.01 -13.28 0.59
C HIS A 363 13.04 -12.18 0.35
N TRP A 364 12.58 -11.03 -0.14
CA TRP A 364 13.41 -9.85 -0.34
C TRP A 364 13.97 -9.31 0.98
N PHE A 365 13.13 -9.10 2.00
CA PHE A 365 13.62 -8.65 3.31
C PHE A 365 14.54 -9.66 3.97
N LYS A 366 14.25 -10.96 3.84
CA LYS A 366 15.17 -12.00 4.31
C LYS A 366 16.53 -11.92 3.62
N LEU A 367 16.55 -11.76 2.29
CA LEU A 367 17.78 -11.55 1.53
C LEU A 367 18.53 -10.31 2.01
N LEU A 368 17.84 -9.18 2.14
CA LEU A 368 18.46 -7.94 2.63
C LEU A 368 19.06 -8.12 4.03
N GLY A 369 18.36 -8.83 4.92
CA GLY A 369 18.83 -9.12 6.28
C GLY A 369 20.06 -10.02 6.28
N ASP A 370 20.02 -11.13 5.56
CA ASP A 370 21.15 -12.07 5.46
C ASP A 370 22.40 -11.42 4.80
N CYS A 371 22.19 -10.44 3.91
CA CYS A 371 23.25 -9.63 3.30
C CYS A 371 23.69 -8.42 4.14
N ASN A 372 23.10 -8.19 5.33
CA ASN A 372 23.33 -7.01 6.17
C ASN A 372 23.10 -5.67 5.43
N LEU A 373 22.17 -5.66 4.46
CA LEU A 373 21.76 -4.47 3.72
C LEU A 373 20.68 -3.68 4.47
N ILE A 374 19.98 -4.33 5.40
CA ILE A 374 19.12 -3.71 6.41
C ILE A 374 19.80 -3.88 7.77
N GLY A 375 19.93 -2.79 8.51
CA GLY A 375 20.67 -2.73 9.78
C GLY A 375 19.85 -2.06 10.90
N SER A 376 20.46 -1.89 12.07
CA SER A 376 19.83 -1.26 13.25
C SER A 376 19.32 0.18 13.03
N HIS A 377 19.66 0.81 11.90
CA HIS A 377 19.19 2.13 11.48
C HIS A 377 17.92 2.09 10.61
N THR A 378 17.48 0.92 10.14
CA THR A 378 16.27 0.74 9.31
C THR A 378 15.10 0.10 10.06
N GLY A 379 15.11 0.13 11.40
CA GLY A 379 13.92 -0.06 12.22
C GLY A 379 13.49 -1.50 12.57
N ASN A 380 14.18 -2.54 12.12
CA ASN A 380 13.86 -3.92 12.51
C ASN A 380 14.81 -4.43 13.60
N LYS A 381 14.29 -4.56 14.83
CA LYS A 381 14.81 -5.44 15.87
C LYS A 381 13.75 -6.47 16.25
#